data_AF-A0A6A8FFN3-F1
#
_entry.id   AF-A0A6A8FFN3-F1
#
_cell.length_a   1.000
_cell.length_b   1.000
_cell.length_c   1.000
_cell.angle_alpha   90.00
_cell.angle_beta   90.00
_cell.angle_gamma   90.00
#
_symmetry.space_group_name_H-M   'P 1'
#
loop_
_entity.id
_entity.type
_entity.pdbx_description
1 polymer ?
#
loop_
_entity_poly.entity_id
_entity_poly.type
_entity_poly.pdbx_seq_one_letter_code
_entity_poly.pdbx_strand_id
1 'polypeptide(L)'
;KDDNLIELQTTSQYNPVIDTNISFYESDRGTGVLNFAVTKNNKPLSISKHNAMTSIVLKTDNFDDEHGAYISDELTIVDAINGRMQYVIPNEFLKYTGRVHAQAYFTQNGSNNVIVERQF
;
A
#
# COMPACT_ATOMS: atom_id res chain seq x y z
N LYS A 1 4.45 13.34 -6.22
CA LYS A 1 3.14 13.10 -6.87
C LYS A 1 2.21 12.50 -5.84
N ASP A 2 1.09 13.15 -5.56
CA ASP A 2 0.09 12.76 -4.55
C ASP A 2 -1.31 12.59 -5.15
N ASP A 3 -1.42 12.60 -6.48
CA ASP A 3 -2.64 12.53 -7.29
C ASP A 3 -3.10 11.08 -7.57
N ASN A 4 -2.36 10.07 -7.14
CA ASN A 4 -2.75 8.67 -7.22
C ASN A 4 -3.76 8.30 -6.12
N LEU A 5 -4.52 7.22 -6.35
CA LEU A 5 -5.35 6.58 -5.32
C LEU A 5 -5.55 5.11 -5.67
N ILE A 6 -5.11 4.22 -4.78
CA ILE A 6 -5.25 2.77 -4.91
C ILE A 6 -6.37 2.32 -3.98
N GLU A 7 -7.42 1.74 -4.55
CA GLU A 7 -8.52 1.18 -3.76
C GLU A 7 -8.20 -0.23 -3.26
N LEU A 8 -8.33 -0.42 -1.95
CA LEU A 8 -8.13 -1.69 -1.24
C LEU A 8 -9.50 -2.23 -0.83
N GLN A 9 -10.14 -2.99 -1.73
CA GLN A 9 -11.45 -3.58 -1.46
C GLN A 9 -11.34 -4.77 -0.48
N THR A 10 -12.04 -4.63 0.64
CA THR A 10 -12.22 -5.65 1.67
C THR A 10 -13.28 -6.64 1.23
N THR A 11 -12.86 -7.81 0.75
CA THR A 11 -13.74 -8.89 0.34
C THR A 11 -13.04 -10.23 0.54
N SER A 12 -13.82 -11.30 0.74
CA SER A 12 -13.32 -12.68 0.73
C SER A 12 -13.20 -13.24 -0.68
N GLN A 13 -13.61 -12.48 -1.70
CA GLN A 13 -13.50 -12.87 -3.10
C GLN A 13 -12.09 -12.62 -3.62
N TYR A 14 -11.64 -13.48 -4.52
CA TYR A 14 -10.38 -13.29 -5.22
C TYR A 14 -10.40 -11.97 -6.00
N ASN A 15 -9.40 -11.13 -5.75
CA ASN A 15 -9.16 -9.93 -6.53
C ASN A 15 -7.84 -10.12 -7.31
N PRO A 16 -7.82 -10.01 -8.65
CA PRO A 16 -6.59 -10.18 -9.43
C PRO A 16 -5.57 -9.09 -9.09
N VAL A 17 -4.27 -9.38 -9.24
CA VAL A 17 -3.22 -8.35 -9.21
C VAL A 17 -3.56 -7.28 -10.23
N ILE A 18 -3.51 -6.01 -9.82
CA ILE A 18 -3.78 -4.87 -10.71
C ILE A 18 -2.46 -4.24 -11.13
N ASP A 19 -2.32 -3.87 -12.40
CA ASP A 19 -1.28 -2.92 -12.80
C ASP A 19 -1.82 -1.53 -12.49
N THR A 20 -1.20 -0.86 -11.50
CA THR A 20 -1.65 0.48 -11.08
C THR A 20 -1.36 1.56 -12.11
N ASN A 21 -0.47 1.30 -13.08
CA ASN A 21 0.06 2.31 -14.01
C ASN A 21 0.64 3.55 -13.28
N ILE A 22 1.09 3.37 -12.03
CA ILE A 22 1.76 4.41 -11.25
C ILE A 22 3.26 4.32 -11.54
N SER A 23 3.89 5.47 -11.76
CA SER A 23 5.33 5.53 -12.00
C SER A 23 5.94 6.71 -11.26
N PHE A 24 7.00 6.42 -10.52
CA PHE A 24 7.86 7.37 -9.84
C PHE A 24 9.22 7.38 -10.51
N TYR A 25 9.92 8.51 -10.42
CA TYR A 25 11.27 8.69 -10.90
C TYR A 25 12.25 8.75 -9.72
N GLU A 26 13.52 8.42 -9.96
CA GLU A 26 14.57 8.56 -8.95
C GLU A 26 14.65 9.99 -8.39
N SER A 27 14.33 10.99 -9.22
CA SER A 27 14.29 12.41 -8.84
C SER A 27 13.14 12.77 -7.89
N ASP A 28 12.13 11.91 -7.70
CA ASP A 28 10.97 12.18 -6.84
C ASP A 28 11.28 12.02 -5.34
N ARG A 29 12.56 12.15 -4.95
CA ARG A 29 13.05 11.99 -3.58
C ARG A 29 12.24 12.84 -2.60
N GLY A 30 11.65 12.20 -1.59
CA GLY A 30 10.81 12.82 -0.57
C GLY A 30 9.41 13.22 -1.03
N THR A 31 9.01 12.92 -2.28
CA THR A 31 7.71 13.32 -2.85
C THR A 31 6.94 12.18 -3.52
N GLY A 32 7.54 10.98 -3.60
CA GLY A 32 6.87 9.77 -4.07
C GLY A 32 5.93 9.24 -2.99
N VAL A 33 4.63 9.42 -3.17
CA VAL A 33 3.61 9.00 -2.20
C VAL A 33 2.66 8.00 -2.85
N LEU A 34 2.41 6.88 -2.18
CA LEU A 34 1.31 5.98 -2.49
C LEU A 34 0.13 6.30 -1.59
N ASN A 35 -1.02 6.58 -2.19
CA ASN A 35 -2.27 6.85 -1.50
C ASN A 35 -3.20 5.66 -1.59
N PHE A 36 -3.80 5.28 -0.47
CA PHE A 36 -4.71 4.14 -0.37
C PHE A 36 -6.09 4.57 0.15
N ALA A 37 -7.14 3.90 -0.31
CA ALA A 37 -8.48 3.97 0.25
C ALA A 37 -9.00 2.55 0.52
N VAL A 38 -9.29 2.24 1.78
CA VAL A 38 -9.91 0.96 2.15
C VAL A 38 -11.41 1.05 1.96
N THR A 39 -11.95 0.11 1.21
CA THR A 39 -13.38 0.05 0.90
C THR A 39 -13.96 -1.31 1.29
N LYS A 40 -15.25 -1.36 1.58
CA LYS A 40 -16.03 -2.59 1.76
C LYS A 40 -17.38 -2.39 1.10
N ASN A 41 -17.75 -3.28 0.19
CA ASN A 41 -18.98 -3.14 -0.62
C ASN A 41 -19.05 -1.76 -1.31
N ASN A 42 -17.92 -1.28 -1.83
CA ASN A 42 -17.78 0.01 -2.53
C ASN A 42 -18.08 1.24 -1.66
N LYS A 43 -17.99 1.11 -0.34
CA LYS A 43 -18.09 2.23 0.61
C LYS A 43 -16.79 2.34 1.40
N PRO A 44 -16.37 3.55 1.81
CA PRO A 44 -15.23 3.71 2.71
C PRO A 44 -15.38 2.86 3.97
N LEU A 45 -14.31 2.16 4.36
CA LEU A 45 -14.25 1.41 5.60
C LEU A 45 -13.42 2.20 6.61
N SER A 46 -14.03 2.55 7.74
CA SER A 46 -13.30 3.27 8.79
C SER A 46 -12.25 2.39 9.46
N ILE A 47 -11.06 2.96 9.65
CA ILE A 47 -9.87 2.35 10.23
C ILE A 47 -9.64 2.96 11.62
N SER A 48 -9.68 2.13 12.67
CA SER A 48 -9.42 2.63 14.03
C SER A 48 -7.92 2.82 14.25
N LYS A 49 -7.45 4.06 14.46
CA LYS A 49 -6.02 4.34 14.74
C LYS A 49 -5.47 3.60 15.96
N HIS A 50 -6.32 3.24 16.93
CA HIS A 50 -5.88 2.58 18.17
C HIS A 50 -5.82 1.06 18.06
N ASN A 51 -6.51 0.48 17.07
CA ASN A 51 -6.73 -0.97 16.97
C ASN A 51 -6.44 -1.51 15.57
N ALA A 52 -5.80 -0.71 14.71
CA ALA A 52 -5.42 -1.10 13.37
C ALA A 52 -3.93 -1.38 13.29
N MET A 53 -3.56 -2.48 12.63
CA MET A 53 -2.19 -2.64 12.13
C MET A 53 -2.24 -2.46 10.62
N THR A 54 -1.35 -1.64 10.09
CA THR A 54 -1.31 -1.34 8.66
C THR A 54 0.11 -1.44 8.17
N SER A 55 0.38 -2.34 7.23
CA SER A 55 1.72 -2.51 6.68
C SER A 55 1.70 -2.57 5.16
N ILE A 56 2.86 -2.32 4.57
CA ILE A 56 3.08 -2.45 3.15
C ILE A 56 4.40 -3.15 2.90
N VAL A 57 4.41 -4.02 1.90
CA VAL A 57 5.61 -4.63 1.35
C VAL A 57 5.79 -4.13 -0.07
N LEU A 58 6.99 -3.72 -0.44
CA LEU A 58 7.36 -3.44 -1.83
C LEU A 58 8.55 -4.32 -2.20
N LYS A 59 8.48 -4.95 -3.36
CA LYS A 59 9.49 -5.86 -3.88
C LYS A 59 9.73 -5.59 -5.36
N THR A 60 10.96 -5.32 -5.76
CA THR A 60 11.29 -5.20 -7.19
C THR A 60 11.19 -6.56 -7.89
N ASP A 61 10.84 -6.56 -9.18
CA ASP A 61 10.66 -7.80 -9.97
C ASP A 61 11.95 -8.63 -10.06
N ASN A 62 13.11 -7.96 -9.99
CA ASN A 62 14.45 -8.56 -10.03
C ASN A 62 15.04 -8.84 -8.64
N PHE A 63 14.24 -8.86 -7.57
CA PHE A 63 14.76 -9.08 -6.22
C PHE A 63 15.33 -10.49 -6.04
N ASP A 64 16.64 -10.57 -5.78
CA ASP A 64 17.41 -11.74 -5.39
C ASP A 64 18.47 -11.37 -4.34
N ASP A 65 19.40 -12.29 -4.03
CA ASP A 65 20.44 -12.06 -3.01
C ASP A 65 21.47 -10.98 -3.39
N GLU A 66 21.54 -10.59 -4.67
CA GLU A 66 22.55 -9.68 -5.23
C GLU A 66 21.93 -8.39 -5.82
N HIS A 67 20.65 -8.41 -6.23
CA HIS A 67 19.98 -7.36 -6.97
C HIS A 67 18.58 -7.04 -6.44
N GLY A 68 18.12 -5.83 -6.76
CA GLY A 68 16.76 -5.38 -6.44
C GLY A 68 16.61 -4.91 -5.00
N ALA A 69 15.36 -4.69 -4.60
CA ALA A 69 15.02 -4.19 -3.27
C ALA A 69 13.75 -4.83 -2.73
N TYR A 70 13.75 -5.00 -1.41
CA TYR A 70 12.62 -5.42 -0.61
C TYR A 70 12.49 -4.51 0.59
N ILE A 71 11.30 -3.96 0.82
CA ILE A 71 10.98 -3.19 2.02
C ILE A 71 9.66 -3.69 2.61
N SER A 72 9.58 -3.68 3.93
CA SER A 72 8.38 -3.93 4.72
C SER A 72 8.28 -2.83 5.75
N ASP A 73 7.18 -2.08 5.74
CA ASP A 73 7.04 -0.84 6.50
C ASP A 73 5.58 -0.59 6.91
N GLU A 74 5.35 0.41 7.74
CA GLU A 74 4.02 0.82 8.19
C GLU A 74 3.37 1.83 7.24
N LEU A 75 2.06 1.70 7.03
CA LEU A 75 1.27 2.74 6.37
C LEU A 75 0.86 3.82 7.37
N THR A 76 0.88 5.09 6.96
CA THR A 76 0.39 6.19 7.79
C THR A 76 -1.12 6.40 7.58
N ILE A 77 -1.92 6.32 8.64
CA ILE A 77 -3.37 6.62 8.59
C ILE A 77 -3.59 8.14 8.61
N VAL A 78 -4.03 8.68 7.47
CA VAL A 78 -4.27 10.12 7.29
C VAL A 78 -5.73 10.53 7.51
N ASP A 79 -6.69 9.67 7.16
CA ASP A 79 -8.11 9.85 7.45
C ASP A 79 -8.74 8.52 7.88
N ALA A 80 -8.87 8.35 9.18
CA ALA A 80 -9.42 7.15 9.81
C ALA A 80 -10.90 6.92 9.49
N ILE A 81 -11.69 7.99 9.31
CA ILE A 81 -13.13 7.88 9.09
C ILE A 81 -13.38 7.37 7.67
N ASN A 82 -12.64 7.91 6.70
CA ASN A 82 -12.75 7.57 5.28
C ASN A 82 -11.79 6.47 4.82
N GLY A 83 -11.09 5.80 5.75
CA GLY A 83 -10.20 4.67 5.44
C GLY A 83 -9.00 5.05 4.56
N ARG A 84 -8.45 6.25 4.71
CA ARG A 84 -7.33 6.75 3.91
C ARG A 84 -5.99 6.51 4.60
N MET A 85 -5.06 5.94 3.86
CA MET A 85 -3.69 5.69 4.30
C MET A 85 -2.70 6.16 3.24
N GLN A 86 -1.47 6.43 3.66
CA GLN A 86 -0.38 6.86 2.79
C GLN A 86 0.91 6.11 3.09
N TYR A 87 1.75 5.98 2.07
CA TYR A 87 3.13 5.55 2.19
C TYR A 87 4.04 6.50 1.43
N VAL A 88 5.08 7.01 2.10
CA VAL A 88 6.13 7.80 1.45
C VAL A 88 7.23 6.84 1.04
N ILE A 89 7.49 6.72 -0.25
CA ILE A 89 8.50 5.79 -0.76
C ILE A 89 9.89 6.27 -0.32
N PRO A 90 10.70 5.40 0.34
CA PRO A 90 12.04 5.77 0.75
C PRO A 90 12.93 6.14 -0.44
N ASN A 91 13.74 7.18 -0.29
CA ASN A 91 14.66 7.64 -1.34
C ASN A 91 15.63 6.55 -1.79
N GLU A 92 16.03 5.67 -0.88
CA GLU A 92 16.90 4.53 -1.19
C GLU A 92 16.20 3.50 -2.09
N PHE A 93 14.90 3.31 -1.93
CA PHE A 93 14.11 2.41 -2.77
C PHE A 93 13.92 2.99 -4.19
N LEU A 94 13.80 4.32 -4.32
CA LEU A 94 13.66 5.00 -5.62
C LEU A 94 14.90 4.89 -6.51
N LYS A 95 16.06 4.45 -5.98
CA LYS A 95 17.26 4.16 -6.77
C LYS A 95 17.11 2.90 -7.64
N TYR A 96 16.17 2.03 -7.28
CA TYR A 96 15.92 0.80 -8.02
C TYR A 96 14.90 1.07 -9.12
N THR A 97 15.31 0.85 -10.37
CA THR A 97 14.45 1.02 -11.54
C THR A 97 13.80 -0.30 -11.94
N GLY A 98 12.54 -0.26 -12.38
CA GLY A 98 11.85 -1.42 -12.93
C GLY A 98 10.46 -1.58 -12.37
N ARG A 99 9.87 -2.75 -12.61
CA ARG A 99 8.56 -3.10 -12.02
C ARG A 99 8.73 -3.42 -10.55
N VAL A 100 7.75 -2.97 -9.76
CA VAL A 100 7.65 -3.21 -8.33
C VAL A 100 6.31 -3.88 -8.08
N HIS A 101 6.34 -4.99 -7.36
CA HIS A 101 5.16 -5.63 -6.80
C HIS A 101 4.98 -5.09 -5.40
N ALA A 102 3.79 -4.58 -5.10
CA ALA A 102 3.49 -4.04 -3.79
C ALA A 102 2.31 -4.78 -3.17
N GLN A 103 2.32 -4.85 -1.85
CA GLN A 103 1.31 -5.55 -1.10
C GLN A 103 0.97 -4.79 0.17
N ALA A 104 -0.29 -4.35 0.29
CA ALA A 104 -0.79 -3.67 1.47
C ALA A 104 -1.57 -4.64 2.36
N TYR A 105 -1.31 -4.57 3.67
CA TYR A 105 -2.00 -5.30 4.71
C TYR A 105 -2.66 -4.34 5.69
N PHE A 106 -3.88 -4.68 6.09
CA PHE A 106 -4.59 -3.96 7.14
C PHE A 106 -5.35 -4.96 8.01
N THR A 107 -5.26 -4.79 9.33
CA THR A 107 -6.05 -5.51 10.33
C THR A 107 -6.82 -4.55 11.22
N GLN A 108 -8.05 -4.92 11.64
CA GLN A 108 -8.84 -4.16 12.62
C GLN A 108 -9.25 -5.05 13.80
N ASN A 109 -8.75 -4.74 15.00
CA ASN A 109 -9.13 -5.45 16.21
C ASN A 109 -10.45 -4.90 16.76
N GLY A 110 -11.43 -5.79 17.00
CA GLY A 110 -12.64 -5.45 17.76
C GLY A 110 -13.95 -6.10 17.32
N SER A 111 -14.05 -6.74 16.15
CA SER A 111 -15.29 -7.48 15.82
C SER A 111 -15.21 -8.58 14.78
N ASN A 112 -14.12 -8.70 14.02
CA ASN A 112 -13.74 -9.83 13.17
C ASN A 112 -12.39 -9.41 12.57
N ASN A 113 -11.36 -10.23 12.64
CA ASN A 113 -10.04 -9.91 12.09
C ASN A 113 -10.14 -9.71 10.57
N VAL A 114 -10.43 -8.49 10.12
CA VAL A 114 -10.47 -8.14 8.71
C VAL A 114 -9.03 -8.02 8.27
N ILE A 115 -8.52 -9.01 7.54
CA ILE A 115 -7.23 -8.92 6.86
C ILE A 115 -7.54 -8.56 5.40
N VAL A 116 -7.12 -7.38 4.97
CA VAL A 116 -7.10 -7.04 3.55
C VAL A 116 -5.70 -7.25 3.04
N GLU A 117 -5.56 -8.11 2.05
CA GLU A 117 -4.30 -8.38 1.37
C GLU A 117 -4.51 -8.01 -0.10
N ARG A 118 -3.78 -6.99 -0.58
CA ARG A 118 -3.89 -6.55 -1.97
C ARG A 118 -2.53 -6.43 -2.60
N GLN A 119 -2.27 -7.29 -3.58
CA GLN A 119 -1.13 -7.17 -4.47
C GLN A 119 -1.48 -6.29 -5.68
N PHE A 120 -0.58 -5.38 -6.02
CA PHE A 120 -0.70 -4.40 -7.11
C PHE A 120 0.67 -3.96 -7.64
#